data_AF-A0A6C0M0Y0-F1
#
_entry.id   AF-A0A6C0M0Y0-F1
#
_cell.length_a   1.000
_cell.length_b   1.000
_cell.length_c   1.000
_cell.angle_alpha   90.00
_cell.angle_beta   90.00
_cell.angle_gamma   90.00
#
_symmetry.space_group_name_H-M   'P 1'
#
loop_
_entity.id
_entity.type
_entity.pdbx_description
1 polymer ?
#
loop_
_entity_poly.entity_id
_entity_poly.type
_entity_poly.pdbx_seq_one_letter_code
_entity_poly.pdbx_strand_id
1 'polypeptide(L)'
;MEQTVCFDKTSFLIGVLIIAFVVWKWNNDKNNKQIEIMTRISSASNDINRLTHNQAFKRLADERHYRDEVAIRDQAVLNDPLYPALGRTERPIFDNIPSRFNMPTRDTGDTYRLIGYLVNKTSEDLGQNVWKLFGRQKYRGGSQGEFYVIPSHNDRKDIKIQLDDNMFIGEKIRDIYALPDKVRINNPMFSQDEYDVIQLPKSDFTSQYI
;
A
#
# COMPACT_ATOMS: atom_id res chain seq x y z
N MET A 1 85.68 12.90 -46.86
CA MET A 1 85.64 14.15 -46.09
C MET A 1 84.91 13.86 -44.80
N GLU A 2 85.65 13.65 -43.71
CA GLU A 2 85.06 13.45 -42.38
C GLU A 2 84.92 14.82 -41.71
N GLN A 3 83.69 15.22 -41.40
CA GLN A 3 83.44 16.42 -40.61
C GLN A 3 83.48 16.06 -39.14
N THR A 4 84.55 16.44 -38.45
CA THR A 4 84.63 16.37 -36.99
C THR A 4 83.88 17.55 -36.39
N VAL A 5 82.71 17.30 -35.82
CA VAL A 5 81.93 18.31 -35.09
C VAL A 5 82.54 18.48 -33.69
N CYS A 6 83.19 19.61 -33.44
CA CYS A 6 83.74 19.96 -32.14
C CYS A 6 82.70 20.78 -31.35
N PHE A 7 82.16 20.24 -30.26
CA PHE A 7 81.30 20.98 -29.34
C PHE A 7 82.12 21.59 -28.21
N ASP A 8 81.85 22.86 -27.89
CA ASP A 8 82.40 23.53 -26.71
C ASP A 8 81.85 22.85 -25.44
N LYS A 9 82.75 22.46 -24.53
CA LYS A 9 82.45 21.76 -23.28
C LYS A 9 81.45 22.53 -22.42
N THR A 10 81.46 23.85 -22.50
CA THR A 10 80.53 24.71 -21.75
C THR A 10 79.09 24.60 -22.25
N SER A 11 78.91 24.56 -23.57
CA SER A 11 77.58 24.46 -24.20
C SER A 11 76.93 23.09 -23.98
N PHE A 12 77.74 22.02 -23.93
CA PHE A 12 77.26 20.68 -23.61
C PHE A 12 76.73 20.58 -22.16
N LEU A 13 77.45 21.15 -21.19
CA LEU A 13 77.04 21.15 -19.78
C LEU A 13 75.73 21.92 -19.55
N ILE A 14 75.54 23.05 -20.23
CA ILE A 14 74.29 23.83 -20.15
C ILE A 14 73.12 23.03 -20.73
N GLY A 15 73.31 22.34 -21.86
CA GLY A 15 72.28 21.49 -22.44
C GLY A 15 71.82 20.37 -21.50
N VAL A 16 72.74 19.70 -20.81
CA VAL A 16 72.42 18.65 -19.84
C VAL A 16 71.65 19.20 -18.63
N LEU A 17 72.01 20.38 -18.13
CA LEU A 17 71.30 21.02 -17.02
C LEU A 17 69.86 21.42 -17.38
N ILE A 18 69.63 21.90 -18.60
CA ILE A 18 68.28 22.23 -19.08
C ILE A 18 67.42 20.97 -19.17
N ILE A 19 67.96 19.88 -19.72
CA ILE A 19 67.23 18.59 -19.81
C ILE A 19 66.92 18.07 -18.40
N ALA A 20 67.89 18.11 -17.48
CA ALA A 20 67.69 17.70 -16.09
C ALA A 20 66.60 18.55 -15.39
N PHE A 21 66.57 19.86 -15.63
CA PHE A 21 65.55 20.76 -15.09
C PHE A 21 64.15 20.47 -15.64
N VAL A 22 64.03 20.19 -16.95
CA VAL A 22 62.75 19.82 -17.58
C VAL A 22 62.24 18.49 -17.03
N VAL A 23 63.10 17.48 -16.89
CA VAL A 23 62.73 16.18 -16.31
C VAL A 23 62.31 16.33 -14.84
N TRP A 24 63.05 17.12 -14.06
CA TRP A 24 62.72 17.40 -12.66
C TRP A 24 61.36 18.08 -12.52
N LYS A 25 61.10 19.13 -13.32
CA LYS A 25 59.82 19.85 -13.32
C LYS A 25 58.64 18.94 -13.71
N TRP A 26 58.83 18.08 -14.71
CA TRP A 26 57.77 17.15 -15.14
C TRP A 26 57.44 16.13 -14.05
N ASN A 27 58.44 15.61 -13.34
CA ASN A 27 58.20 14.66 -12.26
C ASN A 27 57.45 15.30 -11.07
N ASN A 28 57.77 16.56 -10.74
CA ASN A 28 57.11 17.27 -9.65
C ASN A 28 55.63 17.57 -9.93
N ASP A 29 55.28 17.91 -11.18
CA ASP A 29 53.89 18.16 -11.57
C ASP A 29 53.01 16.90 -11.51
N LYS A 30 53.57 15.73 -11.84
CA LYS A 30 52.86 14.44 -11.71
C LYS A 30 52.55 14.11 -10.25
N ASN A 31 53.49 14.36 -9.34
CA ASN A 31 53.31 14.07 -7.91
C ASN A 31 52.24 14.98 -7.28
N ASN A 32 52.22 16.26 -7.63
CA ASN A 32 51.21 17.20 -7.11
C ASN A 32 49.79 16.83 -7.56
N LYS A 33 49.61 16.41 -8.82
CA LYS A 33 48.31 15.97 -9.33
C LYS A 33 47.79 14.71 -8.63
N GLN A 34 48.67 13.75 -8.32
CA GLN A 34 48.29 12.54 -7.59
C GLN A 34 47.89 12.84 -6.14
N ILE A 35 48.60 13.76 -5.47
CA ILE A 35 48.27 14.20 -4.10
C ILE A 35 46.90 14.89 -4.05
N GLU A 36 46.59 15.72 -5.04
CA GLU A 36 45.29 16.39 -5.12
C GLU A 36 44.14 15.40 -5.32
N ILE A 37 44.32 14.39 -6.17
CA ILE A 37 43.32 13.34 -6.42
C ILE A 37 43.07 12.51 -5.15
N MET A 38 44.12 12.09 -4.45
CA MET A 38 43.96 11.35 -3.19
C MET A 38 43.25 12.17 -2.11
N THR A 39 43.50 13.48 -2.05
CA THR A 39 42.86 14.37 -1.07
C THR A 39 41.37 14.53 -1.35
N ARG A 40 40.97 14.61 -2.63
CA ARG A 40 39.55 14.67 -3.01
C ARG A 40 38.82 13.34 -2.77
N ILE A 41 39.50 12.20 -2.94
CA ILE A 41 38.93 10.88 -2.67
C ILE A 41 38.72 10.68 -1.16
N SER A 42 39.67 11.11 -0.32
CA SER A 42 39.54 10.98 1.14
C SER A 42 38.44 11.90 1.71
N SER A 43 38.30 13.13 1.20
CA SER A 43 37.20 14.01 1.59
C SER A 43 35.84 13.46 1.16
N ALA A 44 35.72 12.95 -0.07
CA ALA A 44 34.49 12.34 -0.57
C ALA A 44 34.10 11.07 0.22
N SER A 45 35.07 10.23 0.58
CA SER A 45 34.83 9.06 1.42
C SER A 45 34.33 9.42 2.82
N ASN A 46 34.83 10.51 3.40
CA ASN A 46 34.37 10.99 4.71
C ASN A 46 32.94 11.52 4.65
N ASP A 47 32.58 12.23 3.59
CA ASP A 47 31.21 12.72 3.38
C ASP A 47 30.22 11.57 3.15
N ILE A 48 30.60 10.54 2.37
CA ILE A 48 29.81 9.32 2.18
C ILE A 48 29.60 8.59 3.51
N ASN A 49 30.65 8.48 4.35
CA ASN A 49 30.54 7.83 5.65
C ASN A 49 29.61 8.60 6.60
N ARG A 50 29.62 9.94 6.58
CA ARG A 50 28.69 10.77 7.37
C ARG A 50 27.25 10.65 6.89
N LEU A 51 27.02 10.60 5.57
CA LEU A 51 25.68 10.41 5.00
C LEU A 51 25.11 9.03 5.33
N THR A 52 25.92 7.97 5.23
CA THR A 52 25.51 6.60 5.57
C THR A 52 25.17 6.47 7.06
N HIS A 53 25.97 7.09 7.95
CA HIS A 53 25.72 7.07 9.39
C HIS A 53 24.44 7.83 9.77
N ASN A 54 24.21 9.01 9.19
CA ASN A 54 23.00 9.80 9.43
C ASN A 54 21.73 9.12 8.89
N GLN A 55 21.85 8.39 7.77
CA GLN A 55 20.75 7.58 7.25
C GLN A 55 20.45 6.36 8.13
N ALA A 56 21.47 5.71 8.70
CA ALA A 56 21.29 4.60 9.64
C ALA A 56 20.59 5.06 10.93
N PHE A 57 20.99 6.20 11.50
CA PHE A 57 20.31 6.79 12.67
C PHE A 57 18.87 7.23 12.37
N LYS A 58 18.59 7.73 11.16
CA LYS A 58 17.22 8.07 10.76
C LYS A 58 16.33 6.82 10.63
N ARG A 59 16.86 5.70 10.13
CA ARG A 59 16.14 4.41 10.07
C ARG A 59 15.85 3.84 11.46
N LEU A 60 16.79 3.94 12.39
CA LEU A 60 16.60 3.49 13.78
C LEU A 60 15.63 4.37 14.59
N ALA A 61 15.45 5.63 14.20
CA ALA A 61 14.44 6.51 14.78
C ALA A 61 13.03 6.23 14.22
N ASP A 62 12.92 5.79 12.96
CA ASP A 62 11.65 5.48 12.29
C ASP A 62 11.05 4.15 12.77
N GLU A 63 11.88 3.16 13.15
CA GLU A 63 11.41 1.88 13.71
C GLU A 63 10.72 1.98 15.08
N ARG A 64 10.82 3.13 15.78
CA ARG A 64 10.11 3.36 17.05
C ARG A 64 8.79 4.09 16.93
N HIS A 65 8.43 4.56 15.73
CA HIS A 65 7.09 5.08 15.46
C HIS A 65 6.31 4.02 14.69
N TYR A 66 5.74 3.06 15.43
CA TYR A 66 4.65 2.23 14.90
C TYR A 66 3.52 3.18 14.48
N ARG A 67 3.49 3.57 13.21
CA ARG A 67 2.36 4.27 12.62
C ARG A 67 1.22 3.27 12.59
N ASP A 68 0.26 3.44 13.48
CA ASP A 68 -0.96 2.63 13.49
C ASP A 68 -1.72 2.94 12.19
N GLU A 69 -1.48 2.13 11.16
CA GLU A 69 -2.11 2.24 9.84
C GLU A 69 -3.64 2.28 9.95
N VAL A 70 -4.19 1.58 10.96
CA VAL A 70 -5.62 1.59 11.26
C VAL A 70 -6.06 2.95 11.75
N ALA A 71 -5.29 3.60 12.63
CA ALA A 71 -5.60 4.94 13.13
C ALA A 71 -5.55 5.98 12.00
N ILE A 72 -4.57 5.87 11.09
CA ILE A 72 -4.44 6.77 9.94
C ILE A 72 -5.65 6.64 9.01
N ARG A 73 -6.07 5.41 8.70
CA ARG A 73 -7.23 5.14 7.85
C ARG A 73 -8.53 5.61 8.51
N ASP A 74 -8.72 5.31 9.79
CA ASP A 74 -9.93 5.72 10.53
C ASP A 74 -10.05 7.26 10.57
N GLN A 75 -8.93 7.97 10.73
CA GLN A 75 -8.90 9.43 10.65
C GLN A 75 -9.21 9.96 9.24
N ALA A 76 -8.74 9.28 8.20
CA ALA A 76 -9.05 9.67 6.81
C ALA A 76 -10.54 9.49 6.48
N VAL A 77 -11.18 8.40 6.93
CA VAL A 77 -12.62 8.16 6.75
C VAL A 77 -13.47 9.26 7.40
N LEU A 78 -13.06 9.73 8.58
CA LEU A 78 -13.79 10.80 9.30
C LEU A 78 -13.62 12.17 8.62
N ASN A 79 -12.46 12.40 8.02
CA ASN A 79 -12.11 13.70 7.43
C ASN A 79 -12.51 13.83 5.95
N ASP A 80 -12.68 12.71 5.24
CA ASP A 80 -13.02 12.68 3.82
C ASP A 80 -14.32 11.88 3.60
N PRO A 81 -15.45 12.57 3.32
CA PRO A 81 -16.73 11.92 3.01
C PRO A 81 -16.71 11.05 1.75
N LEU A 82 -15.73 11.23 0.87
CA LEU A 82 -15.55 10.45 -0.36
C LEU A 82 -14.45 9.38 -0.22
N TYR A 83 -13.96 9.13 1.00
CA TYR A 83 -12.95 8.12 1.24
C TYR A 83 -13.43 6.76 0.73
N PRO A 84 -12.61 6.02 -0.05
CA PRO A 84 -13.03 4.76 -0.64
C PRO A 84 -13.38 3.76 0.46
N ALA A 85 -14.39 2.93 0.21
CA ALA A 85 -14.88 1.92 1.15
C ALA A 85 -13.93 0.71 1.28
N LEU A 86 -12.64 0.97 1.45
CA LEU A 86 -11.61 -0.03 1.68
C LEU A 86 -11.84 -0.70 3.04
N GLY A 87 -11.63 -2.01 3.10
CA GLY A 87 -11.65 -2.77 4.34
C GLY A 87 -10.63 -2.22 5.35
N ARG A 88 -10.88 -2.47 6.64
CA ARG A 88 -9.97 -2.05 7.69
C ARG A 88 -8.83 -3.08 7.78
N THR A 89 -7.58 -2.63 7.75
CA THR A 89 -6.43 -3.53 7.99
C THR A 89 -6.56 -4.15 9.39
N GLU A 90 -6.25 -5.44 9.49
CA GLU A 90 -6.27 -6.13 10.78
C GLU A 90 -5.27 -5.50 11.75
N ARG A 91 -5.71 -5.28 13.00
CA ARG A 91 -4.76 -4.92 14.05
C ARG A 91 -3.97 -6.17 14.40
N PRO A 92 -2.63 -6.14 14.39
CA PRO A 92 -1.86 -7.26 14.88
C PRO A 92 -2.30 -7.58 16.31
N ILE A 93 -2.50 -8.86 16.55
CA ILE A 93 -2.87 -9.39 17.87
C ILE A 93 -1.71 -9.00 18.80
N PHE A 94 -1.99 -8.29 19.89
CA PHE A 94 -0.98 -8.11 20.92
C PHE A 94 -0.66 -9.50 21.49
N ASP A 95 0.54 -10.00 21.21
CA ASP A 95 1.05 -11.36 21.48
C ASP A 95 1.10 -11.80 22.96
N ASN A 96 0.43 -11.11 23.89
CA ASN A 96 0.48 -11.42 25.32
C ASN A 96 -0.82 -12.03 25.90
N ILE A 97 -1.63 -12.70 25.07
CA ILE A 97 -2.73 -13.54 25.56
C ILE A 97 -2.36 -15.01 25.28
N PRO A 98 -2.23 -15.87 26.30
CA PRO A 98 -1.70 -17.23 26.15
C PRO A 98 -2.51 -18.06 25.14
N SER A 99 -1.78 -18.73 24.23
CA SER A 99 -2.23 -19.39 22.98
C SER A 99 -3.24 -20.54 23.12
N ARG A 100 -3.89 -20.72 24.27
CA ARG A 100 -4.97 -21.71 24.46
C ARG A 100 -6.34 -21.20 23.99
N PHE A 101 -6.42 -19.92 23.61
CA PHE A 101 -7.59 -19.30 22.99
C PHE A 101 -7.23 -18.72 21.62
N ASN A 102 -6.71 -19.54 20.70
CA ASN A 102 -6.71 -19.22 19.27
C ASN A 102 -8.13 -19.32 18.66
N MET A 103 -9.14 -18.89 19.42
CA MET A 103 -10.38 -18.43 18.81
C MET A 103 -10.12 -16.99 18.36
N PRO A 104 -10.41 -16.61 17.11
CA PRO A 104 -10.55 -15.21 16.76
C PRO A 104 -11.68 -14.65 17.62
N THR A 105 -11.37 -14.19 18.81
CA THR A 105 -12.32 -13.55 19.73
C THR A 105 -12.81 -12.22 19.16
N ARG A 106 -12.20 -11.76 18.06
CA ARG A 106 -12.49 -10.57 17.30
C ARG A 106 -12.82 -10.98 15.86
N ASP A 107 -14.00 -11.55 15.62
CA ASP A 107 -14.60 -11.50 14.27
C ASP A 107 -14.53 -10.04 13.81
N THR A 108 -14.06 -9.79 12.59
CA THR A 108 -13.83 -8.46 12.02
C THR A 108 -15.16 -7.80 11.64
N GLY A 109 -16.19 -7.91 12.50
CA GLY A 109 -17.59 -7.56 12.24
C GLY A 109 -17.85 -6.16 11.69
N ASP A 110 -16.84 -5.30 11.68
CA ASP A 110 -16.79 -3.98 11.02
C ASP A 110 -16.49 -4.06 9.49
N THR A 111 -16.22 -5.24 8.94
CA THR A 111 -15.89 -5.43 7.52
C THR A 111 -17.10 -5.96 6.76
N TYR A 112 -17.37 -5.35 5.61
CA TYR A 112 -18.40 -5.82 4.70
C TYR A 112 -18.00 -7.17 4.10
N ARG A 113 -18.90 -8.14 4.21
CA ARG A 113 -18.74 -9.48 3.64
C ARG A 113 -19.96 -9.85 2.82
N LEU A 114 -19.78 -10.73 1.85
CA LEU A 114 -20.89 -11.29 1.08
C LEU A 114 -21.71 -12.19 2.01
N ILE A 115 -22.97 -11.86 2.22
CA ILE A 115 -23.86 -12.59 3.14
C ILE A 115 -24.98 -13.33 2.39
N GLY A 116 -25.21 -12.97 1.12
CA GLY A 116 -26.25 -13.60 0.32
C GLY A 116 -26.42 -12.97 -1.04
N TYR A 117 -27.50 -13.36 -1.70
CA TYR A 117 -27.93 -12.83 -2.99
C TYR A 117 -29.39 -12.42 -2.92
N LEU A 118 -29.74 -11.32 -3.58
CA LEU A 118 -31.12 -10.97 -3.86
C LEU A 118 -31.44 -11.42 -5.28
N VAL A 119 -32.42 -12.30 -5.42
CA VAL A 119 -32.80 -12.87 -6.70
C VAL A 119 -34.27 -12.55 -6.95
N ASN A 120 -34.54 -11.85 -8.04
CA ASN A 120 -35.89 -11.75 -8.55
C ASN A 120 -36.17 -12.95 -9.48
N LYS A 121 -37.27 -13.67 -9.24
CA LYS A 121 -37.71 -14.84 -10.02
C LYS A 121 -38.82 -14.54 -11.03
N THR A 122 -39.17 -13.28 -11.27
CA THR A 122 -40.18 -12.94 -12.27
C THR A 122 -39.75 -13.40 -13.68
N SER A 123 -40.73 -13.87 -14.44
CA SER A 123 -40.60 -14.75 -15.60
C SER A 123 -39.86 -14.18 -16.82
N GLU A 124 -39.53 -12.89 -16.81
CA GLU A 124 -38.91 -12.20 -17.95
C GLU A 124 -37.39 -12.00 -17.80
N ASP A 125 -36.85 -12.01 -16.57
CA ASP A 125 -35.46 -11.61 -16.26
C ASP A 125 -34.69 -12.67 -15.45
N LEU A 126 -34.92 -13.96 -15.74
CA LEU A 126 -34.25 -15.11 -15.11
C LEU A 126 -32.72 -15.07 -15.32
N GLY A 127 -32.02 -14.29 -14.50
CA GLY A 127 -30.56 -14.17 -14.47
C GLY A 127 -30.00 -12.74 -14.53
N GLN A 128 -30.80 -11.74 -14.89
CA GLN A 128 -30.33 -10.35 -15.01
C GLN A 128 -30.51 -9.54 -13.73
N ASN A 129 -31.54 -9.84 -12.93
CA ASN A 129 -31.87 -9.13 -11.69
C ASN A 129 -31.33 -9.86 -10.45
N VAL A 130 -30.05 -10.23 -10.49
CA VAL A 130 -29.34 -10.85 -9.36
C VAL A 130 -28.39 -9.84 -8.75
N TRP A 131 -28.54 -9.60 -7.45
CA TRP A 131 -27.71 -8.69 -6.67
C TRP A 131 -26.93 -9.46 -5.61
N LYS A 132 -25.66 -9.14 -5.46
CA LYS A 132 -24.83 -9.62 -4.36
C LYS A 132 -25.10 -8.76 -3.13
N LEU A 133 -25.57 -9.36 -2.05
CA LEU A 133 -25.84 -8.70 -0.78
C LEU A 133 -24.62 -8.77 0.12
N PHE A 134 -24.07 -7.60 0.43
CA PHE A 134 -22.99 -7.46 1.39
C PHE A 134 -23.54 -6.85 2.67
N GLY A 135 -23.01 -7.31 3.80
CA GLY A 135 -23.36 -6.76 5.11
C GLY A 135 -22.20 -6.74 6.08
N ARG A 136 -22.27 -5.83 7.03
CA ARG A 136 -21.41 -5.77 8.21
C ARG A 136 -22.24 -5.42 9.45
N GLN A 137 -21.71 -5.70 10.64
CA GLN A 137 -22.32 -5.21 11.87
C GLN A 137 -21.97 -3.76 12.05
N LYS A 138 -22.97 -2.93 12.36
CA LYS A 138 -22.75 -1.52 12.70
C LYS A 138 -22.04 -1.39 14.04
N TYR A 139 -22.48 -2.20 15.01
CA TYR A 139 -21.89 -2.28 16.34
C TYR A 139 -21.61 -3.74 16.68
N ARG A 140 -20.45 -4.01 17.25
CA ARG A 140 -20.04 -5.36 17.64
C ARG A 140 -21.04 -5.98 18.62
N GLY A 141 -21.59 -7.14 18.27
CA GLY A 141 -22.57 -7.85 19.10
C GLY A 141 -23.96 -7.18 19.15
N GLY A 142 -24.18 -6.14 18.33
CA GLY A 142 -25.50 -5.55 18.13
C GLY A 142 -26.25 -6.27 17.01
N SER A 143 -27.58 -6.16 17.05
CA SER A 143 -28.49 -6.66 16.00
C SER A 143 -28.66 -5.69 14.82
N GLN A 144 -27.87 -4.61 14.79
CA GLN A 144 -27.90 -3.60 13.73
C GLN A 144 -26.73 -3.82 12.78
N GLY A 145 -27.05 -4.07 11.52
CA GLY A 145 -26.12 -4.18 10.42
C GLY A 145 -26.24 -3.03 9.43
N GLU A 146 -25.19 -2.84 8.65
CA GLU A 146 -25.19 -2.01 7.46
C GLU A 146 -25.08 -2.91 6.25
N PHE A 147 -25.87 -2.60 5.21
CA PHE A 147 -26.00 -3.46 4.05
C PHE A 147 -25.86 -2.64 2.77
N TYR A 148 -25.25 -3.26 1.76
CA TYR A 148 -25.27 -2.73 0.41
C TYR A 148 -25.37 -3.88 -0.58
N VAL A 149 -25.74 -3.54 -1.80
CA VAL A 149 -25.75 -4.50 -2.90
C VAL A 149 -24.94 -4.03 -4.10
N ILE A 150 -24.45 -5.01 -4.85
CA ILE A 150 -23.75 -4.81 -6.13
C ILE A 150 -24.41 -5.76 -7.14
N PRO A 151 -24.69 -5.30 -8.37
CA PRO A 151 -25.27 -6.18 -9.39
C PRO A 151 -24.27 -7.30 -9.74
N SER A 152 -24.78 -8.52 -9.90
CA SER A 152 -23.93 -9.68 -10.15
C SER A 152 -23.45 -9.78 -11.61
N HIS A 153 -24.13 -9.10 -12.55
CA HIS A 153 -23.81 -9.17 -13.98
C HIS A 153 -22.97 -7.99 -14.49
N ASN A 154 -22.20 -8.25 -15.56
CA ASN A 154 -20.94 -7.57 -15.91
C ASN A 154 -21.06 -6.08 -16.25
N ASP A 155 -22.23 -5.60 -16.64
CA ASP A 155 -22.36 -4.26 -17.24
C ASP A 155 -22.56 -3.14 -16.21
N ARG A 156 -22.75 -3.48 -14.92
CA ARG A 156 -23.00 -2.49 -13.84
C ARG A 156 -22.23 -2.76 -12.56
N LYS A 157 -21.16 -3.56 -12.61
CA LYS A 157 -20.38 -4.01 -11.43
C LYS A 157 -19.82 -2.87 -10.57
N ASP A 158 -19.72 -1.67 -11.12
CA ASP A 158 -19.17 -0.50 -10.43
C ASP A 158 -20.23 0.23 -9.56
N ILE A 159 -21.49 -0.19 -9.61
CA ILE A 159 -22.57 0.43 -8.85
C ILE A 159 -22.72 -0.25 -7.49
N LYS A 160 -22.47 0.52 -6.43
CA LYS A 160 -22.76 0.15 -5.04
C LYS A 160 -24.00 0.90 -4.57
N ILE A 161 -25.02 0.16 -4.14
CA ILE A 161 -26.26 0.74 -3.60
C ILE A 161 -26.33 0.41 -2.12
N GLN A 162 -26.22 1.43 -1.27
CA GLN A 162 -26.46 1.28 0.17
C GLN A 162 -27.95 1.01 0.40
N LEU A 163 -28.26 0.03 1.25
CA LEU A 163 -29.63 -0.31 1.60
C LEU A 163 -29.99 0.36 2.92
N ASP A 164 -30.86 1.36 2.84
CA ASP A 164 -31.38 2.06 4.00
C ASP A 164 -32.78 1.53 4.39
N ASP A 165 -33.10 1.65 5.67
CA ASP A 165 -34.38 1.23 6.25
C ASP A 165 -35.62 1.85 5.57
N ASN A 166 -35.46 3.02 4.93
CA ASN A 166 -36.53 3.74 4.24
C ASN A 166 -36.77 3.24 2.81
N MET A 167 -35.84 2.45 2.27
CA MET A 167 -35.96 1.86 0.93
C MET A 167 -36.79 0.59 0.95
N PHE A 168 -37.06 -0.02 2.10
CA PHE A 168 -37.81 -1.26 2.18
C PHE A 168 -39.32 -1.02 2.31
N ILE A 169 -40.11 -1.82 1.59
CA ILE A 169 -41.56 -1.92 1.78
C ILE A 169 -41.84 -3.22 2.56
N GLY A 170 -42.17 -3.11 3.85
CA GLY A 170 -42.47 -4.26 4.71
C GLY A 170 -41.26 -4.73 5.52
N GLU A 171 -40.89 -6.01 5.40
CA GLU A 171 -39.74 -6.59 6.10
C GLU A 171 -38.42 -5.98 5.64
N LYS A 172 -37.48 -5.83 6.59
CA LYS A 172 -36.24 -5.09 6.39
C LYS A 172 -35.03 -5.94 6.74
N ILE A 173 -33.95 -5.69 6.05
CA ILE A 173 -32.65 -6.29 6.35
C ILE A 173 -31.98 -5.45 7.44
N ARG A 174 -32.07 -5.90 8.70
CA ARG A 174 -31.46 -5.20 9.84
C ARG A 174 -30.35 -5.99 10.51
N ASP A 175 -30.46 -7.32 10.53
CA ASP A 175 -29.53 -8.20 11.20
C ASP A 175 -28.92 -9.19 10.20
N ILE A 176 -27.60 -9.32 10.23
CA ILE A 176 -26.85 -10.27 9.40
C ILE A 176 -27.21 -11.72 9.75
N TYR A 177 -27.55 -11.99 11.00
CA TYR A 177 -27.83 -13.36 11.45
C TYR A 177 -29.28 -13.78 11.29
N ALA A 178 -30.18 -12.82 11.08
CA ALA A 178 -31.62 -12.99 10.93
C ALA A 178 -32.09 -12.22 9.68
N LEU A 179 -31.61 -12.66 8.52
CA LEU A 179 -32.06 -12.12 7.24
C LEU A 179 -33.49 -12.61 6.95
N PRO A 180 -34.39 -11.74 6.45
CA PRO A 180 -35.70 -12.16 5.98
C PRO A 180 -35.57 -13.01 4.72
N ASP A 181 -36.54 -13.89 4.45
CA ASP A 181 -36.54 -14.73 3.24
C ASP A 181 -36.84 -13.94 1.97
N LYS A 182 -37.61 -12.85 2.11
CA LYS A 182 -38.05 -12.00 0.99
C LYS A 182 -38.02 -10.54 1.36
N VAL A 183 -37.69 -9.68 0.40
CA VAL A 183 -37.68 -8.23 0.58
C VAL A 183 -38.21 -7.53 -0.64
N ARG A 184 -38.83 -6.37 -0.42
CA ARG A 184 -39.26 -5.46 -1.47
C ARG A 184 -38.59 -4.12 -1.30
N ILE A 185 -37.93 -3.64 -2.36
CA ILE A 185 -37.08 -2.44 -2.33
C ILE A 185 -37.68 -1.36 -3.25
N ASN A 186 -38.04 -0.24 -2.65
CA ASN A 186 -38.50 0.97 -3.33
C ASN A 186 -37.30 1.83 -3.75
N ASN A 187 -36.66 1.47 -4.86
CA ASN A 187 -35.60 2.28 -5.45
C ASN A 187 -35.59 2.07 -6.97
N PRO A 188 -35.40 3.15 -7.77
CA PRO A 188 -35.47 3.09 -9.23
C PRO A 188 -34.45 2.13 -9.88
N MET A 189 -33.40 1.73 -9.16
CA MET A 189 -32.42 0.76 -9.63
C MET A 189 -32.89 -0.70 -9.50
N PHE A 190 -33.98 -0.94 -8.77
CA PHE A 190 -34.56 -2.27 -8.55
C PHE A 190 -35.92 -2.36 -9.24
N SER A 191 -36.27 -3.58 -9.64
CA SER A 191 -37.67 -3.90 -10.01
C SER A 191 -38.61 -3.65 -8.83
N GLN A 192 -39.87 -3.29 -9.12
CA GLN A 192 -40.89 -3.07 -8.10
C GLN A 192 -41.40 -4.36 -7.42
N ASP A 193 -40.96 -5.52 -7.89
CA ASP A 193 -41.34 -6.84 -7.41
C ASP A 193 -40.56 -7.28 -6.16
N GLU A 194 -40.96 -8.43 -5.60
CA GLU A 194 -40.27 -9.06 -4.47
C GLU A 194 -38.97 -9.77 -4.89
N TYR A 195 -37.95 -9.65 -4.05
CA TYR A 195 -36.68 -10.35 -4.17
C TYR A 195 -36.61 -11.46 -3.13
N ASP A 196 -36.24 -12.66 -3.55
CA ASP A 196 -35.87 -13.74 -2.66
C ASP A 196 -34.44 -13.51 -2.14
N VAL A 197 -34.26 -13.62 -0.83
CA VAL A 197 -32.97 -13.48 -0.17
C VAL A 197 -32.36 -14.87 0.01
N ILE A 198 -31.35 -15.18 -0.79
CA ILE A 198 -30.60 -16.44 -0.68
C ILE A 198 -29.43 -16.20 0.25
N GLN A 199 -29.53 -16.70 1.48
CA GLN A 199 -28.48 -16.57 2.49
C GLN A 199 -27.32 -17.52 2.19
N LEU A 200 -26.09 -17.03 2.35
CA LEU A 200 -24.90 -17.88 2.30
C LEU A 200 -24.71 -18.63 3.63
N PRO A 201 -24.05 -19.81 3.60
CA PRO A 201 -23.68 -20.53 4.82
C PRO A 201 -22.87 -19.63 5.75
N LYS A 202 -23.26 -19.59 7.03
CA LYS A 202 -22.60 -18.74 8.04
C LYS A 202 -21.13 -19.12 8.28
N SER A 203 -20.74 -20.34 7.90
CA SER A 203 -19.34 -20.81 7.89
C SER A 203 -18.46 -20.05 6.90
N ASP A 204 -19.05 -19.51 5.83
CA ASP A 204 -18.29 -18.88 4.75
C ASP A 204 -17.94 -17.42 5.09
N PHE A 205 -18.54 -16.89 6.16
CA PHE A 205 -18.30 -15.55 6.71
C PHE A 205 -16.90 -15.36 7.31
N THR A 206 -16.15 -16.44 7.49
CA THR A 206 -14.77 -16.42 8.02
C THR A 206 -13.69 -16.50 6.94
N SER A 207 -14.06 -16.67 5.66
CA SER A 207 -13.07 -16.65 4.58
C SER A 207 -12.71 -15.21 4.23
N GLN A 208 -11.47 -14.82 4.52
CA GLN A 208 -10.93 -13.47 4.29
C GLN A 208 -10.59 -13.18 2.83
N TYR A 209 -10.92 -14.08 1.91
CA TYR A 209 -10.49 -14.00 0.51
C TYR A 209 -11.59 -14.48 -0.43
N ILE A 210 -12.24 -13.51 -1.08
CA ILE A 210 -12.66 -13.59 -2.48
C ILE A 210 -12.25 -12.27 -3.15
#